data_AF-A0A2V6GGZ6-F1
#
_entry.id   AF-A0A2V6GGZ6-F1
#
_cell.length_a   1.000
_cell.length_b   1.000
_cell.length_c   1.000
_cell.angle_alpha   90.00
_cell.angle_beta   90.00
_cell.angle_gamma   90.00
#
_symmetry.space_group_name_H-M   'P 1'
#
loop_
_entity.id
_entity.type
_entity.pdbx_description
1 polymer ?
#
loop_
_entity_poly.entity_id
_entity_poly.type
_entity_poly.pdbx_seq_one_letter_code
_entity_poly.pdbx_strand_id
1 'polypeptide(L)'
;STVDRARFLEIARGSALECAACLDVLEVRKIVAAERMLPAKERLVRVVNMLMGMLKRFSGRVKFLREDEGLYAIQHEQEHDHEQE
;
A
#
# COMPACT_ATOMS: atom_id res chain seq x y z
N SER A 1 24.76 -2.45 -6.64
CA SER A 1 25.04 -3.03 -5.30
C SER A 1 23.82 -3.80 -4.79
N THR A 2 23.94 -4.69 -3.78
CA THR A 2 22.77 -5.30 -3.10
C THR A 2 21.90 -4.25 -2.40
N VAL A 3 22.51 -3.14 -1.97
CA VAL A 3 21.82 -1.98 -1.40
C VAL A 3 20.87 -1.33 -2.41
N ASP A 4 21.34 -1.07 -3.65
CA ASP A 4 20.49 -0.49 -4.69
C ASP A 4 19.32 -1.42 -5.05
N ARG A 5 19.57 -2.74 -5.08
CA ARG A 5 18.51 -3.72 -5.32
C ARG A 5 17.43 -3.65 -4.25
N ALA A 6 17.82 -3.61 -2.97
CA ALA A 6 16.85 -3.45 -1.88
C ALA A 6 16.08 -2.13 -2.00
N ARG A 7 16.76 -1.01 -2.29
CA ARG A 7 16.11 0.29 -2.51
C ARG A 7 15.10 0.26 -3.66
N PHE A 8 15.44 -0.34 -4.80
CA PHE A 8 14.51 -0.43 -5.93
C PHE A 8 13.32 -1.36 -5.62
N LEU A 9 13.52 -2.41 -4.83
CA LEU A 9 12.44 -3.28 -4.37
C LEU A 9 11.50 -2.59 -3.38
N GLU A 10 12.03 -1.74 -2.49
CA GLU A 10 11.22 -0.88 -1.61
C GLU A 10 10.34 0.07 -2.42
N ILE A 11 10.92 0.76 -3.41
CA ILE A 11 10.17 1.66 -4.31
C ILE A 11 9.07 0.88 -5.05
N ALA A 12 9.40 -0.27 -5.61
CA ALA A 12 8.43 -1.11 -6.30
C ALA A 12 7.30 -1.59 -5.38
N ARG A 13 7.60 -1.89 -4.10
CA ARG A 13 6.58 -2.24 -3.09
C ARG A 13 5.64 -1.06 -2.86
N GLY A 14 6.19 0.12 -2.63
CA GLY A 14 5.41 1.36 -2.44
C GLY A 14 4.46 1.60 -3.61
N SER A 15 4.97 1.59 -4.84
CA SER A 15 4.15 1.78 -6.05
C SER A 15 3.06 0.73 -6.22
N ALA A 16 3.31 -0.53 -5.83
CA ALA A 16 2.29 -1.57 -5.88
C ALA A 16 1.16 -1.36 -4.86
N LEU A 17 1.50 -0.85 -3.65
CA LEU A 17 0.51 -0.52 -2.63
C LEU A 17 -0.31 0.73 -3.01
N GLU A 18 0.33 1.74 -3.59
CA GLU A 18 -0.38 2.91 -4.14
C GLU A 18 -1.38 2.50 -5.23
N CYS A 19 -0.98 1.56 -6.10
CA CYS A 19 -1.89 0.99 -7.10
C CYS A 19 -3.09 0.27 -6.47
N ALA A 20 -2.91 -0.41 -5.33
CA ALA A 20 -4.01 -1.04 -4.61
C ALA A 20 -4.97 0.01 -4.04
N ALA A 21 -4.44 1.10 -3.46
CA ALA A 21 -5.24 2.23 -3.01
C ALA A 21 -6.00 2.90 -4.16
N CYS A 22 -5.40 3.03 -5.35
CA CYS A 22 -6.12 3.51 -6.53
C CYS A 22 -7.28 2.60 -6.91
N LEU A 23 -7.13 1.27 -6.84
CA LEU A 23 -8.23 0.33 -7.06
C LEU A 23 -9.35 0.50 -6.02
N ASP A 24 -8.99 0.72 -4.75
CA ASP A 24 -9.98 0.97 -3.69
C ASP A 24 -10.81 2.23 -3.99
N VAL A 25 -10.16 3.31 -4.44
CA VAL A 25 -10.85 4.54 -4.86
C VAL A 25 -11.76 4.28 -6.07
N LEU A 26 -11.28 3.56 -7.09
CA LEU A 26 -12.06 3.23 -8.28
C LEU A 26 -13.30 2.36 -7.96
N GLU A 27 -13.16 1.43 -7.01
CA GLU A 27 -14.24 0.58 -6.53
C GLU A 27 -15.31 1.38 -5.77
N VAL A 28 -14.90 2.22 -4.81
CA VAL A 28 -15.81 3.09 -4.05
C VAL A 28 -16.57 4.04 -4.97
N ARG A 29 -15.91 4.56 -6.01
CA ARG A 29 -16.53 5.45 -7.00
C ARG A 29 -17.35 4.72 -8.07
N LYS A 30 -17.38 3.37 -8.05
CA LYS A 30 -18.08 2.52 -9.03
C LYS A 30 -17.70 2.82 -10.48
N ILE A 31 -16.46 3.25 -10.72
CA ILE A 31 -15.96 3.62 -12.04
C ILE A 31 -15.58 2.37 -12.86
N VAL A 32 -15.23 1.28 -12.18
CA VAL A 32 -14.90 0.00 -12.79
C VAL A 32 -15.85 -1.08 -12.27
N ALA A 33 -16.21 -2.03 -13.13
CA ALA A 33 -17.06 -3.15 -12.77
C ALA A 33 -16.48 -3.96 -11.59
N ALA A 34 -17.31 -4.25 -10.59
CA ALA A 34 -16.90 -4.95 -9.36
C ALA A 34 -16.25 -6.31 -9.64
N GLU A 35 -16.72 -7.02 -10.67
CA GLU A 35 -16.15 -8.30 -11.13
C GLU A 35 -14.67 -8.20 -11.53
N ARG A 36 -14.20 -7.01 -11.91
CA ARG A 36 -12.80 -6.76 -12.29
C ARG A 36 -11.93 -6.37 -11.09
N MET A 37 -12.52 -5.97 -9.96
CA MET A 37 -11.79 -5.48 -8.79
C MET A 37 -11.06 -6.60 -8.06
N LEU A 38 -11.77 -7.69 -7.74
CA LEU A 38 -11.16 -8.81 -7.01
C LEU A 38 -9.95 -9.41 -7.76
N PRO A 39 -10.04 -9.78 -9.06
CA PRO A 39 -8.88 -10.29 -9.80
C PRO A 39 -7.72 -9.30 -9.90
N ALA A 40 -8.01 -7.99 -9.94
CA ALA A 40 -6.98 -6.95 -9.99
C ALA A 40 -6.25 -6.83 -8.65
N LYS A 41 -6.98 -6.80 -7.52
CA LYS A 41 -6.40 -6.77 -6.18
C LYS A 41 -5.58 -8.03 -5.89
N GLU A 42 -6.07 -9.22 -6.28
CA GLU A 42 -5.31 -10.47 -6.15
C GLU A 42 -3.98 -10.46 -6.91
N ARG A 43 -3.93 -9.82 -8.10
CA ARG A 43 -2.67 -9.65 -8.84
C ARG A 43 -1.69 -8.79 -8.06
N LEU A 44 -2.14 -7.67 -7.49
CA LEU A 44 -1.30 -6.80 -6.68
C LEU A 44 -0.78 -7.51 -5.43
N VAL A 45 -1.63 -8.31 -4.75
CA VAL A 45 -1.20 -9.14 -3.60
C VAL A 45 -0.05 -10.08 -4.00
N ARG A 46 -0.16 -10.76 -5.15
CA ARG A 46 0.92 -11.63 -5.64
C ARG A 46 2.21 -10.86 -5.92
N VAL A 47 2.11 -9.67 -6.52
CA VAL A 47 3.27 -8.80 -6.80
C VAL A 47 3.93 -8.35 -5.49
N VAL A 48 3.16 -7.83 -4.53
CA VAL A 48 3.67 -7.40 -3.22
C VAL A 48 4.35 -8.55 -2.49
N ASN A 49 3.74 -9.74 -2.47
CA ASN A 49 4.33 -10.93 -1.85
C ASN A 49 5.67 -11.31 -2.50
N MET A 50 5.77 -11.24 -3.83
CA MET A 50 7.03 -11.47 -4.54
C MET A 50 8.09 -10.43 -4.15
N LEU A 51 7.73 -9.14 -4.17
CA LEU A 51 8.63 -8.05 -3.81
C LEU A 51 9.14 -8.19 -2.36
N MET A 52 8.25 -8.53 -1.42
CA MET A 52 8.61 -8.80 -0.02
C MET A 52 9.53 -10.01 0.12
N GLY A 53 9.27 -11.08 -0.64
CA GLY A 53 10.14 -12.26 -0.68
C GLY A 53 11.53 -11.94 -1.23
N MET A 54 11.62 -11.14 -2.29
CA MET A 54 12.89 -10.66 -2.85
C MET A 54 13.61 -9.74 -1.88
N LEU A 55 12.89 -8.80 -1.27
CA LEU A 55 13.41 -7.86 -0.30
C LEU A 55 14.05 -8.63 0.86
N LYS A 56 13.38 -9.63 1.44
CA LYS A 56 13.94 -10.49 2.50
C LYS A 56 15.29 -11.12 2.13
N ARG A 57 15.51 -11.44 0.84
CA ARG A 57 16.77 -12.02 0.35
C ARG A 57 17.86 -10.98 0.13
N PHE A 58 17.51 -9.78 -0.33
CA PHE A 58 18.48 -8.72 -0.65
C PHE A 58 18.74 -7.74 0.51
N SER A 59 17.88 -7.74 1.53
CA SER A 59 17.97 -6.88 2.72
C SER A 59 18.78 -7.51 3.87
N GLY A 60 19.64 -8.50 3.60
CA GLY A 60 20.51 -9.21 4.56
C GLY A 60 21.51 -8.35 5.37
N ARG A 61 21.31 -7.03 5.48
CA ARG A 61 21.84 -6.15 6.52
C ARG A 61 20.69 -5.28 7.03
N VAL A 62 19.92 -5.88 7.92
CA VAL A 62 18.76 -5.34 8.63
C VAL A 62 19.11 -4.01 9.30
N LYS A 63 18.80 -2.88 8.65
CA LYS A 63 18.76 -1.58 9.34
C LYS A 63 17.67 -0.60 8.88
N PHE A 64 16.85 -0.96 7.88
CA PHE A 64 15.90 -0.01 7.28
C PHE A 64 14.49 -0.59 7.06
N LEU A 65 14.11 -1.64 7.78
CA LEU A 65 12.75 -2.20 7.76
C LEU A 65 11.79 -1.35 8.61
N ARG A 66 11.74 -0.05 8.39
CA ARG A 66 10.67 0.79 8.92
C ARG A 66 10.15 1.61 7.75
N GLU A 67 8.90 1.37 7.38
CA GLU A 67 8.16 2.36 6.62
C GLU A 67 8.12 3.61 7.51
N ASP A 68 8.64 4.74 7.02
CA ASP A 68 8.37 6.01 7.71
C ASP A 68 6.85 6.14 7.80
N GLU A 69 6.35 6.51 8.99
CA GLU A 69 4.93 6.76 9.18
C GLU A 69 4.49 7.75 8.11
N GLY A 70 3.72 7.25 7.15
CA GLY A 70 3.16 8.10 6.10
C GLY A 70 2.33 9.19 6.75
N LEU A 71 2.45 10.42 6.28
CA LEU A 71 1.65 11.58 6.72
C LEU A 71 0.13 11.43 6.44
N TYR A 72 -0.33 10.23 6.07
CA TYR A 72 -1.72 9.86 5.87
C TYR A 72 -2.40 9.34 7.15
N ALA A 73 -1.88 9.65 8.34
CA ALA A 73 -2.63 9.46 9.57
C ALA A 73 -3.85 10.40 9.52
N ILE A 74 -5.00 9.83 9.17
CA ILE A 74 -6.29 10.52 9.15
C ILE A 74 -6.49 11.12 10.55
N GLN A 75 -6.48 12.45 10.63
CA GLN A 75 -6.98 13.15 11.79
C GLN A 75 -8.47 12.81 11.87
N HIS A 76 -8.83 11.89 12.76
CA HIS A 76 -10.21 11.80 13.24
C HIS A 76 -10.50 13.11 13.95
N GLU A 77 -11.02 14.10 13.23
CA GLU A 77 -11.85 15.12 13.86
C GLU A 77 -13.06 14.37 14.43
N GLN A 78 -13.10 14.26 15.76
CA GLN A 78 -14.29 13.80 16.45
C GLN A 78 -15.41 14.81 16.16
N GLU A 79 -16.42 14.39 15.42
CA GLU A 79 -17.74 15.04 15.43
C GLU A 79 -18.24 15.04 16.88
N HIS A 80 -18.17 16.20 17.54
CA HIS A 80 -18.93 16.46 18.73
C HIS A 80 -20.34 16.88 18.31
N ASP A 81 -21.24 15.91 18.32
CA ASP A 81 -22.69 16.10 18.33
C ASP A 81 -23.10 16.51 19.76
N HIS A 82 -23.73 17.68 19.92
CA HIS A 82 -24.62 18.10 21.03
C HIS A 82 -25.16 19.49 20.64
N GLU A 83 -26.45 19.84 20.63
CA GLU A 83 -27.73 19.19 20.91
C GLU A 83 -28.81 20.19 20.40
N GLN A 84 -29.99 19.71 20.01
CA GLN A 84 -31.16 20.56 19.72
C GLN A 84 -31.74 21.13 21.01
N GLU A 85 -31.87 22.46 21.12
CA GLU A 85 -33.10 23.20 21.48
C GLU A 85 -32.96 24.71 21.25
#